data_AF-A0A537VMU3-F1
#
_entry.id   AF-A0A537VMU3-F1
#
_cell.length_a   1.000
_cell.length_b   1.000
_cell.length_c   1.000
_cell.angle_alpha   90.00
_cell.angle_beta   90.00
_cell.angle_gamma   90.00
#
_symmetry.space_group_name_H-M   'P 1'
#
loop_
_entity.id
_entity.type
_entity.pdbx_description
1 polymer ?
#
loop_
_entity_poly.entity_id
_entity_poly.type
_entity_poly.pdbx_seq_one_letter_code
_entity_poly.pdbx_strand_id
1 'polypeptide(L)'
;RDEFAHVARNDPAAPSISTLANILSRHDAVMKCQFDAFADYVSEAEANGVENYHLYEWTKKTIEDPAKKAKYLKSFTLYVGGEEVYEKDKADELEAELKPLVGGPIVAKMFKYDTDPAHNPQPPHRG
;
A
#
# COMPACT_ATOMS: atom_id res chain seq x y z
N ARG A 1 -2.05 14.41 3.26
CA ARG A 1 -1.16 15.19 4.18
C ARG A 1 -0.84 14.33 5.41
N ASP A 2 0.13 14.75 6.22
CA ASP A 2 0.64 13.96 7.36
C ASP A 2 -0.45 13.68 8.40
N GLU A 3 -1.32 14.66 8.64
CA GLU A 3 -2.48 14.54 9.54
C GLU A 3 -3.44 13.41 9.11
N PHE A 4 -3.82 13.36 7.82
CA PHE A 4 -4.74 12.34 7.29
C PHE A 4 -4.09 10.97 7.20
N ALA A 5 -2.77 10.91 6.96
CA ALA A 5 -2.03 9.64 6.99
C ALA A 5 -2.01 9.04 8.40
N HIS A 6 -1.79 9.86 9.42
CA HIS A 6 -1.86 9.39 10.80
C HIS A 6 -3.26 8.88 11.17
N VAL A 7 -4.31 9.60 10.76
CA VAL A 7 -5.70 9.16 10.95
C VAL A 7 -5.99 7.86 10.21
N ALA A 8 -5.71 7.79 8.91
CA ALA A 8 -5.96 6.58 8.10
C ALA A 8 -5.27 5.32 8.65
N ARG A 9 -4.12 5.48 9.31
CA ARG A 9 -3.37 4.40 9.92
C ARG A 9 -3.96 3.92 11.26
N ASN A 10 -4.40 4.85 12.12
CA ASN A 10 -4.80 4.53 13.50
C ASN A 10 -6.33 4.44 13.69
N ASP A 11 -7.09 5.19 12.89
CA ASP A 11 -8.54 5.25 12.92
C ASP A 11 -9.10 5.38 11.48
N PRO A 12 -9.12 4.27 10.71
CA PRO A 12 -9.60 4.28 9.33
C PRO A 12 -11.10 4.59 9.21
N ALA A 13 -11.85 4.58 10.32
CA ALA A 13 -13.28 4.93 10.37
C ALA A 13 -13.52 6.41 10.78
N ALA A 14 -12.46 7.19 10.96
CA ALA A 14 -12.57 8.56 11.44
C ALA A 14 -13.44 9.43 10.51
N PRO A 15 -14.29 10.32 11.06
CA PRO A 15 -15.15 11.21 10.26
C PRO A 15 -14.38 12.08 9.26
N SER A 16 -13.14 12.47 9.58
CA SER A 16 -12.28 13.32 8.74
C SER A 16 -11.83 12.65 7.43
N ILE A 17 -11.91 11.32 7.34
CA ILE A 17 -11.64 10.54 6.13
C ILE A 17 -12.86 9.73 5.69
N SER A 18 -14.06 10.05 6.20
CA SER A 18 -15.30 9.30 5.96
C SER A 18 -15.60 9.08 4.48
N THR A 19 -15.37 10.08 3.61
CA THR A 19 -15.56 9.91 2.16
C THR A 19 -14.68 8.80 1.59
N LEU A 20 -13.42 8.73 2.01
CA LEU A 20 -12.50 7.67 1.60
C LEU A 20 -12.92 6.32 2.21
N ALA A 21 -13.21 6.29 3.51
CA ALA A 21 -13.65 5.08 4.21
C ALA A 21 -14.93 4.47 3.60
N ASN A 22 -15.89 5.32 3.20
CA ASN A 22 -17.12 4.89 2.56
C ASN A 22 -16.91 4.32 1.15
N ILE A 23 -15.93 4.84 0.39
CA ILE A 23 -15.55 4.23 -0.90
C ILE A 23 -14.96 2.85 -0.61
N LEU A 24 -13.97 2.78 0.26
CA LEU A 24 -13.27 1.53 0.57
C LEU A 24 -14.23 0.44 1.08
N SER A 25 -15.14 0.79 1.99
CA SER A 25 -16.14 -0.15 2.51
C SER A 25 -17.08 -0.71 1.46
N ARG A 26 -17.42 0.05 0.40
CA ARG A 26 -18.27 -0.45 -0.70
C ARG A 26 -17.56 -1.48 -1.58
N HIS A 27 -16.23 -1.44 -1.60
CA HIS A 27 -15.37 -2.32 -2.39
C HIS A 27 -14.75 -3.45 -1.57
N ASP A 28 -15.17 -3.63 -0.30
CA ASP A 28 -14.52 -4.55 0.66
C ASP A 28 -12.99 -4.33 0.72
N ALA A 29 -12.60 -3.05 0.64
CA ALA A 29 -11.22 -2.63 0.57
C ALA A 29 -10.75 -2.10 1.93
N VAL A 30 -9.50 -2.41 2.28
CA VAL A 30 -8.84 -1.90 3.48
C VAL A 30 -7.50 -1.26 3.13
N MET A 31 -7.17 -0.18 3.82
CA MET A 31 -5.86 0.46 3.69
C MET A 31 -4.86 -0.22 4.63
N LYS A 32 -3.76 -0.72 4.07
CA LYS A 32 -2.59 -1.14 4.84
C LYS A 32 -1.49 -0.09 4.67
N CYS A 33 -1.03 0.48 5.78
CA CYS A 33 0.12 1.38 5.78
C CYS A 33 1.37 0.62 5.31
N GLN A 34 2.07 1.13 4.30
CA GLN A 34 3.24 0.46 3.72
C GLN A 34 4.37 0.33 4.73
N PHE A 35 4.55 1.32 5.61
CA PHE A 35 5.53 1.25 6.69
C PHE A 35 5.20 0.11 7.67
N ASP A 36 3.93 -0.08 8.00
CA ASP A 36 3.50 -1.15 8.91
C ASP A 36 3.69 -2.52 8.26
N ALA A 37 3.34 -2.65 6.97
CA ALA A 37 3.61 -3.88 6.22
C ALA A 37 5.11 -4.24 6.22
N PHE A 38 6.00 -3.25 6.05
CA PHE A 38 7.44 -3.48 6.14
C PHE A 38 7.90 -3.85 7.56
N ALA A 39 7.39 -3.19 8.59
CA ALA A 39 7.72 -3.49 9.99
C ALA A 39 7.23 -4.90 10.39
N ASP A 40 6.04 -5.28 9.95
CA ASP A 40 5.47 -6.61 10.16
C ASP A 40 6.33 -7.67 9.46
N TYR A 41 6.73 -7.44 8.20
CA TYR A 41 7.63 -8.34 7.46
C TYR A 41 9.00 -8.53 8.17
N VAL A 42 9.59 -7.45 8.68
CA VAL A 42 10.86 -7.51 9.42
C VAL A 42 10.68 -8.27 10.74
N SER A 43 9.59 -8.02 11.46
CA SER A 43 9.30 -8.71 12.73
C SER A 43 9.05 -10.20 12.53
N GLU A 44 8.32 -10.56 11.47
CA GLU A 44 8.07 -11.96 11.10
C GLU A 44 9.37 -12.68 10.71
N ALA A 45 10.25 -12.03 9.96
CA ALA A 45 11.56 -12.56 9.60
C ALA A 45 12.46 -12.78 10.83
N GLU A 46 12.48 -11.83 11.77
CA GLU A 46 13.25 -11.96 13.03
C GLU A 46 12.71 -13.09 13.92
N ALA A 47 11.39 -13.33 13.91
CA ALA A 47 10.75 -14.39 14.69
C ALA A 47 10.94 -15.78 14.09
N ASN A 48 10.89 -15.92 12.76
CA ASN A 48 10.94 -17.21 12.06
C ASN A 48 12.32 -17.57 11.49
N GLY A 49 13.29 -16.66 11.59
CA GLY A 49 14.61 -16.79 10.99
C GLY A 49 14.67 -16.13 9.62
N VAL A 50 15.65 -15.25 9.45
CA VAL A 50 15.76 -14.34 8.28
C VAL A 50 16.18 -15.02 6.98
N GLU A 51 16.57 -16.29 7.02
CA GLU A 51 17.15 -17.03 5.89
C GLU A 51 16.19 -17.16 4.70
N ASN A 52 14.89 -17.28 4.97
CA ASN A 52 13.83 -17.36 3.95
C ASN A 52 13.28 -15.98 3.54
N TYR A 53 13.79 -14.90 4.13
CA TYR A 53 13.29 -13.54 3.93
C TYR A 53 14.31 -12.74 3.11
N HIS A 54 14.37 -13.02 1.81
CA HIS A 54 15.38 -12.43 0.91
C HIS A 54 15.39 -10.89 0.89
N LEU A 55 14.27 -10.24 1.25
CA LEU A 55 14.17 -8.78 1.31
C LEU A 55 14.47 -8.21 2.70
N TYR A 56 14.70 -9.02 3.73
CA TYR A 56 14.80 -8.59 5.13
C TYR A 56 15.81 -7.45 5.33
N GLU A 57 17.06 -7.62 4.91
CA GLU A 57 18.12 -6.62 5.06
C GLU A 57 17.77 -5.28 4.39
N TRP A 58 17.16 -5.36 3.20
CA TRP A 58 16.77 -4.17 2.45
C TRP A 58 15.56 -3.48 3.09
N THR A 59 14.56 -4.26 3.51
CA THR A 59 13.34 -3.76 4.16
C THR A 59 13.67 -3.13 5.51
N LYS A 60 14.54 -3.75 6.31
CA LYS A 60 15.03 -3.22 7.59
C LYS A 60 15.72 -1.87 7.42
N LYS A 61 16.68 -1.77 6.50
CA LYS A 61 17.33 -0.49 6.18
C LYS A 61 16.34 0.57 5.69
N THR A 62 15.32 0.14 4.95
CA THR A 62 14.28 1.03 4.43
C THR A 62 13.40 1.62 5.53
N ILE A 63 13.07 0.86 6.59
CA ILE A 63 12.28 1.39 7.72
C ILE A 63 13.12 2.16 8.75
N GLU A 64 14.43 1.91 8.80
CA GLU A 64 15.38 2.62 9.65
C GLU A 64 15.79 3.99 9.08
N ASP A 65 15.76 4.17 7.75
CA ASP A 65 16.01 5.45 7.09
C ASP A 65 14.87 6.45 7.40
N PRO A 66 15.16 7.59 8.08
CA PRO A 66 14.14 8.57 8.45
C PRO A 66 13.37 9.17 7.26
N ALA A 67 14.04 9.38 6.12
CA ALA A 67 13.43 9.94 4.92
C ALA A 67 12.49 8.92 4.26
N LYS A 68 12.89 7.65 4.21
CA LYS A 68 12.05 6.56 3.71
C LYS A 68 10.87 6.30 4.65
N LYS A 69 11.10 6.28 5.95
CA LYS A 69 10.06 6.17 6.97
C LYS A 69 9.00 7.26 6.81
N ALA A 70 9.41 8.52 6.69
CA ALA A 70 8.48 9.63 6.47
C ALA A 70 7.67 9.49 5.17
N LYS A 71 8.26 8.92 4.12
CA LYS A 71 7.55 8.61 2.86
C LYS A 71 6.51 7.50 3.07
N TYR A 72 6.93 6.34 3.59
CA TYR A 72 6.08 5.14 3.67
C TYR A 72 4.99 5.23 4.74
N LEU A 73 5.16 6.08 5.77
CA LEU A 73 4.09 6.43 6.71
C LEU A 73 2.91 7.16 6.03
N LYS A 74 3.11 7.71 4.84
CA LYS A 74 2.10 8.41 4.05
C LYS A 74 1.64 7.60 2.84
N SER A 75 2.13 6.36 2.70
CA SER A 75 1.81 5.47 1.58
C SER A 75 0.98 4.31 2.10
N PHE A 76 -0.10 4.02 1.39
CA PHE A 76 -1.04 2.96 1.73
C PHE A 76 -1.25 2.08 0.51
N THR A 77 -1.31 0.77 0.76
CA THR A 77 -1.69 -0.25 -0.21
C THR A 77 -3.12 -0.65 0.08
N LEU A 78 -3.92 -0.81 -0.97
CA LEU A 78 -5.32 -1.21 -0.85
C LEU A 78 -5.41 -2.72 -1.01
N TYR A 79 -5.94 -3.39 0.01
CA TYR A 79 -6.24 -4.80 -0.04
C TYR A 79 -7.74 -4.95 -0.27
N VAL A 80 -8.15 -5.78 -1.20
CA VAL A 80 -9.57 -6.01 -1.54
C VAL A 80 -9.92 -7.45 -1.17
N GLY A 81 -10.89 -7.65 -0.28
CA GLY A 81 -11.21 -8.99 0.23
C GLY A 81 -10.05 -9.69 0.96
N GLY A 82 -9.11 -8.91 1.50
CA GLY A 82 -7.89 -9.41 2.14
C GLY A 82 -6.73 -9.71 1.19
N GLU A 83 -6.88 -9.47 -0.12
CA GLU A 83 -5.84 -9.73 -1.12
C GLU A 83 -5.17 -8.42 -1.58
N GLU A 84 -3.84 -8.43 -1.69
CA GLU A 84 -3.08 -7.28 -2.24
C GLU A 84 -3.06 -7.27 -3.78
N VAL A 85 -3.24 -8.44 -4.39
CA VAL A 85 -3.40 -8.63 -5.84
C VAL A 85 -4.82 -9.10 -6.09
N TYR A 86 -5.53 -8.43 -6.97
CA TYR A 86 -6.93 -8.72 -7.27
C TYR A 86 -7.24 -8.45 -8.74
N GLU A 87 -8.37 -8.99 -9.17
CA GLU A 87 -8.86 -8.89 -10.54
C GLU A 87 -8.93 -7.44 -11.04
N LYS A 88 -8.57 -7.25 -12.31
CA LYS A 88 -8.50 -5.94 -12.95
C LYS A 88 -9.81 -5.17 -12.83
N ASP A 89 -10.95 -5.82 -13.00
CA ASP A 89 -12.26 -5.16 -12.95
C ASP A 89 -12.51 -4.52 -11.57
N LYS A 90 -12.17 -5.22 -10.48
CA LYS A 90 -12.24 -4.67 -9.11
C LYS A 90 -11.31 -3.45 -8.96
N ALA A 91 -10.11 -3.53 -9.55
CA ALA A 91 -9.15 -2.43 -9.52
C ALA A 91 -9.62 -1.21 -10.32
N ASP A 92 -10.22 -1.43 -11.48
CA ASP A 92 -10.74 -0.39 -12.37
C ASP A 92 -11.93 0.35 -11.71
N GLU A 93 -12.85 -0.39 -11.09
CA GLU A 93 -13.99 0.19 -10.36
C GLU A 93 -13.54 1.01 -9.14
N LEU A 94 -12.65 0.46 -8.32
CA LEU A 94 -12.12 1.14 -7.15
C LEU A 94 -11.32 2.39 -7.53
N GLU A 95 -10.48 2.29 -8.57
CA GLU A 95 -9.72 3.44 -9.10
C GLU A 95 -10.65 4.56 -9.56
N ALA A 96 -11.73 4.23 -10.29
CA ALA A 96 -12.69 5.21 -10.78
C ALA A 96 -13.36 5.99 -9.65
N GLU A 97 -13.69 5.33 -8.54
CA GLU A 97 -14.31 5.98 -7.37
C GLU A 97 -13.31 6.79 -6.54
N LEU A 98 -12.04 6.40 -6.51
CA LEU A 98 -10.99 7.14 -5.80
C LEU A 98 -10.44 8.33 -6.59
N LYS A 99 -10.52 8.28 -7.93
CA LYS A 99 -10.00 9.32 -8.83
C LYS A 99 -10.44 10.75 -8.48
N PRO A 100 -11.70 11.03 -8.09
CA PRO A 100 -12.12 12.38 -7.68
C PRO A 100 -11.44 12.90 -6.41
N LEU A 101 -10.90 12.02 -5.56
CA LEU A 101 -10.20 12.42 -4.34
C LEU A 101 -8.71 12.73 -4.58
N VAL A 102 -8.15 12.30 -5.72
CA VAL A 102 -6.73 12.45 -6.06
C VAL A 102 -6.38 13.92 -6.31
N GLY A 103 -5.29 14.37 -5.70
CA GLY A 103 -4.88 15.78 -5.70
C GLY A 103 -5.63 16.64 -4.66
N GLY A 104 -6.58 16.03 -3.95
CA GLY A 104 -7.29 16.65 -2.83
C GLY A 104 -6.51 16.61 -1.51
N PRO A 105 -7.14 17.01 -0.40
CA PRO A 105 -6.50 17.07 0.92
C PRO A 105 -6.14 15.68 1.48
N ILE A 106 -6.95 14.67 1.18
CA ILE A 106 -6.84 13.30 1.69
C ILE A 106 -5.89 12.48 0.81
N VAL A 107 -6.18 12.35 -0.48
CA VAL A 107 -5.41 11.53 -1.42
C VAL A 107 -4.50 12.41 -2.28
N ALA A 108 -3.20 12.39 -2.02
CA ALA A 108 -2.25 13.20 -2.78
C ALA A 108 -1.98 12.62 -4.18
N LYS A 109 -1.79 11.30 -4.27
CA LYS A 109 -1.50 10.54 -5.49
C LYS A 109 -2.08 9.13 -5.35
N MET A 110 -2.38 8.52 -6.47
CA MET A 110 -2.81 7.12 -6.57
C MET A 110 -2.09 6.48 -7.76
N PHE A 111 -1.73 5.21 -7.60
CA PHE A 111 -1.08 4.41 -8.63
C PHE A 111 -1.75 3.04 -8.65
N LYS A 112 -1.95 2.50 -9.85
CA LYS A 112 -2.39 1.13 -10.08
C LYS A 112 -1.29 0.41 -10.85
N TYR A 113 -0.92 -0.78 -10.39
CA TYR A 113 0.16 -1.57 -10.97
C TYR A 113 -0.41 -2.89 -11.49
N ASP A 114 -0.06 -3.23 -12.72
CA ASP A 114 -0.30 -4.56 -13.27
C ASP A 114 0.81 -5.49 -12.79
N THR A 115 0.44 -6.54 -12.05
CA THR A 115 1.37 -7.53 -11.52
C THR A 115 1.58 -8.71 -12.46
N ASP A 116 0.90 -8.76 -13.61
CA ASP A 116 1.14 -9.78 -14.63
C ASP A 116 2.57 -9.60 -15.21
N PRO A 117 3.46 -10.59 -15.04
CA PRO A 117 4.80 -10.54 -15.61
C PRO A 117 4.80 -10.31 -17.12
N ALA A 118 3.77 -10.74 -17.86
CA ALA A 118 3.67 -10.56 -19.30
C ALA A 118 3.58 -9.08 -19.71
N HIS A 119 3.08 -8.21 -18.84
CA HIS A 119 2.94 -6.78 -19.09
C HIS A 119 4.11 -5.94 -18.54
N ASN A 120 5.10 -6.57 -17.89
CA ASN A 120 6.29 -5.90 -17.37
C ASN A 120 7.44 -5.93 -18.39
N PRO A 121 8.42 -4.99 -18.33
CA PRO A 121 9.58 -5.01 -19.21
C PRO A 121 10.32 -6.35 -19.10
N GLN A 122 10.33 -7.11 -20.20
CA GLN A 122 11.01 -8.40 -20.21
C GLN A 122 12.52 -8.18 -20.17
N PRO A 123 13.28 -8.99 -19.39
CA PRO A 123 14.72 -8.95 -19.47
C PRO A 123 15.16 -9.24 -20.92
N PRO A 124 16.18 -8.55 -21.45
CA PRO A 124 16.67 -8.82 -22.78
C PRO A 124 17.07 -10.29 -22.87
N HIS A 125 16.68 -10.95 -23.96
CA HIS A 125 17.05 -12.35 -24.20
C HIS A 125 18.59 -12.43 -24.19
N ARG A 126 19.16 -13.20 -23.25
CA ARG A 126 20.59 -13.52 -23.30
C ARG A 126 20.81 -14.36 -24.56
N GLY A 127 21.47 -13.77 -25.56
CA GLY A 127 22.04 -14.49 -26.69
C GLY A 127 23.28 -15.28 -26.28
#